data_AF-A0A8H8IWS5-F1
#
_entry.id   AF-A0A8H8IWS5-F1
#
_cell.length_a   1.000
_cell.length_b   1.000
_cell.length_c   1.000
_cell.angle_alpha   90.00
_cell.angle_beta   90.00
_cell.angle_gamma   90.00
#
_symmetry.space_group_name_H-M   'P 1'
#
loop_
_entity.id
_entity.type
_entity.pdbx_description
1 polymer ?
#
loop_
_entity_poly.entity_id
_entity_poly.type
_entity_poly.pdbx_seq_one_letter_code
_entity_poly.pdbx_strand_id
1 'polypeptide(L)'
;MGAGCLIVFIGQFSASWCKSFWSILVTQGVIQGLGCGLLLPMTFAIPSQWFQRYRGLATGIVIAGASLGGAVTSLVIQEMLTRLGFHKALLVYSFVQGLVLVLGFLLIEIRLPSSLLTSRCQKMRWIDTQRLKDPIFWSFWLALCLTMFGYMNPFMFTSVYAREKLPSLPSPRLASLPISIMNFASAIGRTTVGLSADRIGFLNAFILTVSISAISQAVVWNLATDTYTGVIAYSAVFGLTGPCYISLITPIAVTLYGTQSLATLTGLLNLASLPGGLAGPPIAGLILDGTHRNWHILTGYSGLIQFTGVLCILFAPSAIQKATKDIRKIIIIEL
;
A
#
# COMPACT_ATOMS: atom_id res chain seq x y z
N MET A 1 2.93 -0.20 -19.72
CA MET A 1 1.91 0.62 -19.03
C MET A 1 0.60 0.68 -19.81
N GLY A 2 0.59 1.04 -21.10
CA GLY A 2 -0.66 1.18 -21.88
C GLY A 2 -1.63 0.00 -21.81
N ALA A 3 -1.14 -1.24 -21.98
CA ALA A 3 -1.99 -2.44 -21.83
C ALA A 3 -2.64 -2.55 -20.43
N GLY A 4 -1.92 -2.19 -19.37
CA GLY A 4 -2.47 -2.16 -18.01
C GLY A 4 -3.57 -1.12 -17.85
N CYS A 5 -3.40 0.09 -18.40
CA CYS A 5 -4.42 1.15 -18.39
C CYS A 5 -5.71 0.69 -19.10
N LEU A 6 -5.57 0.05 -20.27
CA LEU A 6 -6.71 -0.49 -21.02
C LEU A 6 -7.44 -1.59 -20.25
N ILE A 7 -6.71 -2.53 -19.66
CA ILE A 7 -7.30 -3.64 -18.90
C ILE A 7 -8.04 -3.12 -17.66
N VAL A 8 -7.47 -2.16 -16.92
CA VAL A 8 -8.15 -1.53 -15.77
C VAL A 8 -9.44 -0.85 -16.20
N PHE A 9 -9.40 -0.08 -17.29
CA PHE A 9 -10.57 0.60 -17.83
C PHE A 9 -11.65 -0.41 -18.26
N ILE A 10 -11.28 -1.43 -19.03
CA ILE A 10 -12.21 -2.47 -19.49
C ILE A 10 -12.83 -3.22 -18.32
N GLY A 11 -12.06 -3.57 -17.29
CA GLY A 11 -12.58 -4.23 -16.09
C GLY A 11 -13.63 -3.37 -15.38
N GLN A 12 -13.35 -2.09 -15.17
CA GLN A 12 -14.28 -1.16 -14.52
C GLN A 12 -15.51 -0.83 -15.36
N PHE A 13 -15.31 -0.60 -16.65
CA PHE A 13 -16.38 -0.34 -17.60
C PHE A 13 -17.34 -1.54 -17.67
N SER A 14 -16.81 -2.75 -17.83
CA SER A 14 -17.61 -3.99 -17.91
C SER A 14 -18.41 -4.25 -16.63
N ALA A 15 -17.86 -3.88 -15.47
CA ALA A 15 -18.55 -4.00 -14.19
C ALA A 15 -19.87 -3.19 -14.14
N SER A 16 -19.96 -2.08 -14.89
CA SER A 16 -21.17 -1.25 -14.91
C SER A 16 -22.37 -1.89 -15.63
N TRP A 17 -22.17 -2.94 -16.42
CA TRP A 17 -23.25 -3.73 -17.04
C TRP A 17 -23.52 -5.07 -16.34
N CYS A 18 -22.71 -5.43 -15.35
CA CYS A 18 -22.87 -6.69 -14.64
C CYS A 18 -24.04 -6.65 -13.65
N LYS A 19 -24.95 -7.62 -13.77
CA LYS A 19 -26.09 -7.80 -12.86
C LYS A 19 -25.85 -8.87 -11.79
N SER A 20 -24.89 -9.78 -12.03
CA SER A 20 -24.55 -10.87 -11.12
C SER A 20 -23.32 -10.52 -10.28
N PHE A 21 -23.35 -10.91 -9.00
CA PHE A 21 -22.22 -10.78 -8.08
C PHE A 21 -20.96 -11.44 -8.63
N TRP A 22 -21.09 -12.66 -9.19
CA TRP A 22 -19.96 -13.38 -9.78
C TRP A 22 -19.34 -12.64 -10.96
N SER A 23 -20.16 -11.98 -11.79
CA SER A 23 -19.67 -11.18 -12.91
C SER A 23 -18.93 -9.91 -12.43
N ILE A 24 -19.39 -9.30 -11.33
CA ILE A 24 -18.69 -8.16 -10.70
C ILE A 24 -17.35 -8.62 -10.10
N LEU A 25 -17.33 -9.78 -9.44
CA LEU A 25 -16.11 -10.36 -8.88
C LEU A 25 -15.06 -10.64 -9.97
N VAL A 26 -15.46 -11.16 -11.13
CA VAL A 26 -14.54 -11.40 -12.24
C VAL A 26 -14.03 -10.08 -12.84
N THR A 27 -14.91 -9.10 -13.05
CA THR A 27 -14.54 -7.84 -13.69
C THR A 27 -13.69 -6.93 -12.80
N GLN A 28 -14.10 -6.68 -11.56
CA GLN A 28 -13.35 -5.84 -10.62
C GLN A 28 -12.27 -6.60 -9.85
N GLY A 29 -12.45 -7.89 -9.59
CA GLY A 29 -11.43 -8.71 -8.92
C GLY A 29 -10.33 -9.13 -9.88
N VAL A 30 -10.68 -9.96 -10.88
CA VAL A 30 -9.68 -10.59 -11.77
C VAL A 30 -9.18 -9.62 -12.84
N ILE A 31 -10.07 -9.07 -13.67
CA ILE A 31 -9.66 -8.25 -14.82
C ILE A 31 -8.97 -6.97 -14.34
N GLN A 32 -9.62 -6.21 -13.46
CA GLN A 32 -8.99 -5.01 -12.90
C GLN A 32 -7.76 -5.35 -12.06
N GLY A 33 -7.75 -6.44 -11.30
CA GLY A 33 -6.58 -6.89 -10.53
C GLY A 33 -5.37 -7.14 -11.42
N LEU A 34 -5.55 -7.82 -12.56
CA LEU A 34 -4.50 -8.03 -13.56
C LEU A 34 -3.98 -6.70 -14.14
N GLY A 35 -4.89 -5.77 -14.45
CA GLY A 35 -4.52 -4.44 -14.92
C GLY A 35 -3.69 -3.65 -13.90
N CYS A 36 -4.13 -3.64 -12.64
CA CYS A 36 -3.42 -3.02 -11.53
C CYS A 36 -2.06 -3.69 -11.27
N GLY A 37 -1.98 -5.02 -11.36
CA GLY A 37 -0.74 -5.78 -11.19
C GLY A 37 0.31 -5.45 -12.24
N LEU A 38 -0.10 -5.12 -13.46
CA LEU A 38 0.80 -4.59 -14.48
C LEU A 38 1.25 -3.16 -14.12
N LEU A 39 0.33 -2.28 -13.72
CA LEU A 39 0.61 -0.86 -13.50
C LEU A 39 1.42 -0.55 -12.24
N LEU A 40 1.13 -1.21 -11.11
CA LEU A 40 1.67 -0.85 -9.79
C LEU A 40 3.20 -0.96 -9.72
N PRO A 41 3.84 -2.08 -10.12
CA PRO A 41 5.30 -2.20 -10.04
C PRO A 41 6.02 -1.19 -10.93
N MET A 42 5.46 -0.88 -12.11
CA MET A 42 6.01 0.13 -13.01
C MET A 42 5.93 1.53 -12.38
N THR A 43 4.77 1.89 -11.83
CA THR A 43 4.53 3.20 -11.21
C THR A 43 5.44 3.42 -9.99
N PHE A 44 5.70 2.36 -9.22
CA PHE A 44 6.59 2.45 -8.06
C PHE A 44 8.07 2.52 -8.44
N ALA A 45 8.49 1.89 -9.54
CA ALA A 45 9.88 1.83 -9.95
C ALA A 45 10.40 3.13 -10.60
N ILE A 46 9.57 3.82 -11.39
CA ILE A 46 9.98 4.99 -12.19
C ILE A 46 10.57 6.13 -11.32
N PRO A 47 9.94 6.56 -10.20
CA PRO A 47 10.48 7.66 -9.40
C PRO A 47 11.85 7.35 -8.79
N SER A 48 12.06 6.10 -8.37
CA SER A 48 13.34 5.63 -7.81
C SER A 48 14.47 5.54 -8.84
N GLN A 49 14.14 5.50 -10.13
CA GLN A 49 15.12 5.52 -11.21
C GLN A 49 15.57 6.95 -11.53
N TRP A 50 14.62 7.91 -11.54
CA TRP A 50 14.88 9.32 -11.84
C TRP A 50 15.67 10.03 -10.74
N PHE A 51 15.28 9.82 -9.48
CA PHE A 51 15.90 10.49 -8.34
C PHE A 51 16.86 9.53 -7.63
N GLN A 52 18.08 10.00 -7.33
CA GLN A 52 19.10 9.22 -6.62
C GLN A 52 19.26 9.70 -5.17
N ARG A 53 19.29 11.02 -4.96
CA ARG A 53 19.47 11.67 -3.65
C ARG A 53 18.20 11.75 -2.81
N TYR A 54 17.03 11.91 -3.44
CA TYR A 54 15.73 12.07 -2.78
C TYR A 54 14.75 10.97 -3.20
N ARG A 55 15.21 9.71 -3.17
CA ARG A 55 14.46 8.54 -3.64
C ARG A 55 13.19 8.31 -2.82
N GLY A 56 13.29 8.40 -1.49
CA GLY A 56 12.18 8.24 -0.56
C GLY A 56 11.14 9.32 -0.72
N LEU A 57 11.56 10.59 -0.81
CA LEU A 57 10.63 11.71 -1.04
C LEU A 57 9.88 11.55 -2.37
N ALA A 58 10.57 11.26 -3.46
CA ALA A 58 9.95 11.14 -4.78
C ALA A 58 8.93 9.99 -4.85
N THR A 59 9.30 8.81 -4.33
CA THR A 59 8.37 7.67 -4.23
C THR A 59 7.22 7.94 -3.28
N GLY A 60 7.49 8.58 -2.14
CA GLY A 60 6.49 9.00 -1.16
C GLY A 60 5.43 9.92 -1.76
N ILE A 61 5.82 10.95 -2.53
CA ILE A 61 4.88 11.88 -3.20
C ILE A 61 4.01 11.15 -4.21
N VAL A 62 4.60 10.30 -5.07
CA VAL A 62 3.84 9.54 -6.07
C VAL A 62 2.82 8.61 -5.42
N ILE A 63 3.21 7.91 -4.36
CA ILE A 63 2.34 6.96 -3.66
C ILE A 63 1.35 7.70 -2.74
N ALA A 64 1.67 8.90 -2.26
CA ALA A 64 0.71 9.79 -1.58
C ALA A 64 -0.46 10.18 -2.49
N GLY A 65 -0.21 10.32 -3.81
CA GLY A 65 -1.25 10.53 -4.81
C GLY A 65 -2.33 9.44 -4.80
N ALA A 66 -1.96 8.17 -4.54
CA ALA A 66 -2.93 7.08 -4.42
C ALA A 66 -3.84 7.24 -3.19
N SER A 67 -3.32 7.75 -2.07
CA SER A 67 -4.11 8.00 -0.86
C SER A 67 -5.07 9.18 -1.06
N LEU A 68 -4.61 10.28 -1.66
CA LEU A 68 -5.46 11.42 -2.00
C LEU A 68 -6.56 11.03 -3.00
N GLY A 69 -6.19 10.29 -4.04
CA GLY A 69 -7.13 9.76 -5.01
C GLY A 69 -8.19 8.87 -4.37
N GLY A 70 -7.79 7.99 -3.44
CA GLY A 70 -8.70 7.16 -2.65
C GLY A 70 -9.66 7.98 -1.77
N ALA A 71 -9.17 9.02 -1.09
CA ALA A 71 -10.00 9.92 -0.28
C ALA A 71 -11.06 10.63 -1.11
N VAL A 72 -10.63 11.30 -2.19
CA VAL A 72 -11.54 12.05 -3.09
C VAL A 72 -12.54 11.10 -3.73
N THR A 73 -12.08 9.96 -4.25
CA THR A 73 -12.95 8.96 -4.87
C THR A 73 -13.98 8.41 -3.89
N SER A 74 -13.60 8.14 -2.63
CA SER A 74 -14.52 7.62 -1.62
C SER A 74 -15.66 8.60 -1.30
N LEU A 75 -15.38 9.91 -1.28
CA LEU A 75 -16.39 10.94 -1.06
C LEU A 75 -17.32 11.09 -2.26
N VAL A 76 -16.75 11.12 -3.47
CA VAL A 76 -17.51 11.29 -4.72
C VAL A 76 -18.39 10.06 -5.00
N ILE A 77 -17.85 8.85 -4.84
CA ILE A 77 -18.58 7.62 -5.16
C ILE A 77 -19.77 7.42 -4.22
N GLN A 78 -19.66 7.79 -2.94
CA GLN A 78 -20.78 7.68 -2.00
C GLN A 78 -21.97 8.54 -2.42
N GLU A 79 -21.72 9.79 -2.83
CA GLU A 79 -22.79 10.69 -3.30
C GLU A 79 -23.35 10.26 -4.66
N MET A 80 -22.51 9.68 -5.53
CA MET A 80 -22.97 9.11 -6.79
C MET A 80 -23.85 7.87 -6.58
N LEU A 81 -23.48 7.00 -5.64
CA LEU A 81 -24.24 5.79 -5.31
C LEU A 81 -25.64 6.13 -4.78
N THR A 82 -25.78 7.18 -3.96
CA THR A 82 -27.08 7.59 -3.42
C THR A 82 -28.00 8.23 -4.46
N ARG A 83 -27.44 8.96 -5.45
CA ARG A 83 -28.24 9.70 -6.45
C ARG A 83 -28.49 8.94 -7.76
N LEU A 84 -27.47 8.26 -8.28
CA LEU A 84 -27.47 7.68 -9.62
C LEU A 84 -27.71 6.16 -9.61
N GLY A 85 -27.56 5.53 -8.44
CA GLY A 85 -27.56 4.08 -8.29
C GLY A 85 -26.25 3.43 -8.73
N PHE A 86 -26.09 2.15 -8.40
CA PHE A 86 -24.82 1.41 -8.51
C PHE A 86 -24.23 1.40 -9.93
N HIS A 87 -25.00 0.94 -10.93
CA HIS A 87 -24.51 0.76 -12.30
C HIS A 87 -24.11 2.07 -12.96
N LYS A 88 -24.92 3.13 -12.83
CA LYS A 88 -24.61 4.45 -13.40
C LYS A 88 -23.43 5.11 -12.69
N ALA A 89 -23.31 4.93 -11.36
CA ALA A 89 -22.17 5.43 -10.61
C ALA A 89 -20.86 4.78 -11.08
N LEU A 90 -20.84 3.45 -11.25
CA LEU A 90 -19.69 2.73 -11.79
C LEU A 90 -19.33 3.15 -13.22
N LEU A 91 -20.34 3.38 -14.07
CA LEU A 91 -20.12 3.83 -15.45
C LEU A 91 -19.40 5.18 -15.48
N VAL A 92 -19.92 6.18 -14.77
CA VAL A 92 -19.28 7.50 -14.70
C VAL A 92 -17.88 7.40 -14.07
N TYR A 93 -17.73 6.60 -13.01
CA TYR A 93 -16.43 6.36 -12.38
C TYR A 93 -15.40 5.77 -13.35
N SER A 94 -15.80 4.82 -14.20
CA SER A 94 -14.91 4.20 -15.19
C SER A 94 -14.35 5.21 -16.19
N PHE A 95 -15.16 6.18 -16.66
CA PHE A 95 -14.70 7.24 -17.57
C PHE A 95 -13.75 8.22 -16.90
N VAL A 96 -14.06 8.64 -15.66
CA VAL A 96 -13.17 9.52 -14.89
C VAL A 96 -11.82 8.83 -14.64
N GLN A 97 -11.85 7.57 -14.22
CA GLN A 97 -10.63 6.79 -14.02
C GLN A 97 -9.85 6.60 -15.33
N GLY A 98 -10.54 6.32 -16.44
CA GLY A 98 -9.94 6.19 -17.77
C GLY A 98 -9.23 7.47 -18.19
N LEU A 99 -9.85 8.63 -18.01
CA LEU A 99 -9.24 9.93 -18.32
C LEU A 99 -7.96 10.17 -17.50
N VAL A 100 -8.00 9.91 -16.18
CA VAL A 100 -6.83 10.06 -15.31
C VAL A 100 -5.70 9.10 -15.72
N LEU A 101 -6.04 7.86 -16.11
CA LEU A 101 -5.06 6.88 -16.59
C LEU A 101 -4.42 7.30 -17.92
N VAL A 102 -5.21 7.86 -18.85
CA VAL A 102 -4.69 8.37 -20.14
C VAL A 102 -3.77 9.56 -19.90
N LEU A 103 -4.18 10.52 -19.08
CA LEU A 103 -3.33 11.66 -18.72
C LEU A 103 -2.04 11.18 -18.06
N GLY A 104 -2.11 10.27 -17.09
CA GLY A 104 -0.94 9.68 -16.46
C GLY A 104 -0.01 8.99 -17.47
N PHE A 105 -0.57 8.24 -18.42
CA PHE A 105 0.22 7.58 -19.46
C PHE A 105 0.92 8.57 -20.40
N LEU A 106 0.28 9.67 -20.76
CA LEU A 106 0.87 10.71 -21.63
C LEU A 106 1.95 11.53 -20.91
N LEU A 107 1.81 11.73 -19.59
CA LEU A 107 2.73 12.54 -18.80
C LEU A 107 3.95 11.75 -18.27
N ILE A 108 3.83 10.43 -18.10
CA ILE A 108 4.92 9.61 -17.54
C ILE A 108 6.01 9.40 -18.59
N GLU A 109 7.16 10.03 -18.36
CA GLU A 109 8.36 9.83 -19.16
C GLU A 109 9.27 8.76 -18.53
N ILE A 110 9.57 7.71 -19.28
CA ILE A 110 10.46 6.63 -18.85
C ILE A 110 11.90 7.00 -19.21
N ARG A 111 12.72 7.31 -18.21
CA ARG A 111 14.17 7.44 -18.40
C ARG A 111 14.81 6.07 -18.30
N LEU A 112 15.10 5.44 -19.44
CA LEU A 112 15.98 4.28 -19.45
C LEU A 112 17.40 4.73 -19.06
N PRO A 113 18.05 4.06 -18.10
CA PRO A 113 19.49 4.21 -17.91
C PRO A 113 20.20 3.97 -19.25
N SER A 114 21.16 4.82 -19.60
CA SER A 114 21.92 4.75 -20.84
C SER A 114 22.59 3.38 -21.06
N SER A 115 22.83 2.60 -20.02
CA SER A 115 23.35 1.22 -20.09
C SER A 115 22.39 0.20 -20.75
N LEU A 116 21.07 0.47 -20.75
CA LEU A 116 20.08 -0.37 -21.42
C LEU A 116 19.84 0.04 -22.89
N LEU A 117 20.15 1.29 -23.24
CA LEU A 117 20.05 1.79 -24.62
C LEU A 117 21.15 1.22 -25.52
N THR A 118 22.33 0.93 -24.96
CA THR A 118 23.43 0.25 -25.67
C THR A 118 23.21 -1.25 -25.82
N SER A 119 22.36 -1.84 -24.98
CA SER A 119 22.14 -3.29 -24.90
C SER A 119 20.93 -3.72 -25.73
N ARG A 120 21.07 -3.69 -27.06
CA ARG A 120 20.12 -4.32 -27.98
C ARG A 120 19.97 -5.79 -27.56
N CYS A 121 18.80 -6.17 -27.03
CA CYS A 121 18.46 -7.54 -26.65
C CYS A 121 19.20 -8.13 -25.42
N GLN A 122 19.26 -7.45 -24.27
CA GLN A 122 19.43 -8.21 -23.02
C GLN A 122 18.19 -9.10 -22.82
N LYS A 123 18.40 -10.43 -22.75
CA LYS A 123 17.34 -11.38 -22.36
C LYS A 123 16.71 -10.88 -21.06
N MET A 124 15.40 -10.60 -21.09
CA MET A 124 14.64 -10.31 -19.87
C MET A 124 14.87 -11.46 -18.87
N ARG A 125 15.65 -11.21 -17.82
CA ARG A 125 15.72 -12.12 -16.66
C ARG A 125 14.45 -11.88 -15.85
N TRP A 126 13.42 -12.67 -16.13
CA TRP A 126 12.14 -12.62 -15.44
C TRP A 126 12.27 -12.87 -13.94
N ILE A 127 13.19 -13.73 -13.54
CA ILE A 127 13.47 -14.03 -12.13
C ILE A 127 14.98 -14.26 -12.02
N ASP A 128 15.63 -13.47 -11.19
CA ASP A 128 17.02 -13.73 -10.80
C ASP A 128 17.02 -14.77 -9.68
N THR A 129 17.21 -16.03 -10.06
CA THR A 129 17.20 -17.17 -9.12
C THR A 129 18.28 -17.07 -8.04
N GLN A 130 19.30 -16.23 -8.21
CA GLN A 130 20.27 -15.95 -7.16
C GLN A 130 19.66 -15.11 -6.03
N ARG A 131 18.79 -14.15 -6.34
CA ARG A 131 18.10 -13.31 -5.34
C ARG A 131 17.12 -14.12 -4.49
N LEU A 132 16.47 -15.11 -5.10
CA LEU A 132 15.57 -16.04 -4.38
C LEU A 132 16.29 -16.97 -3.40
N LYS A 133 17.62 -17.11 -3.51
CA LYS A 133 18.42 -17.90 -2.55
C LYS A 133 18.91 -17.05 -1.37
N ASP A 134 18.76 -15.73 -1.43
CA ASP A 134 19.20 -14.82 -0.38
C ASP A 134 18.23 -14.89 0.81
N PRO A 135 18.69 -15.25 2.02
CA PRO A 135 17.83 -15.26 3.20
C PRO A 135 17.30 -13.86 3.58
N ILE A 136 18.00 -12.78 3.22
CA ILE A 136 17.53 -11.40 3.45
C ILE A 136 16.24 -11.15 2.66
N PHE A 137 16.18 -11.66 1.43
CA PHE A 137 15.04 -11.51 0.55
C PHE A 137 13.78 -12.12 1.21
N TRP A 138 13.88 -13.35 1.71
CA TRP A 138 12.75 -14.05 2.34
C TRP A 138 12.35 -13.47 3.69
N SER A 139 13.31 -12.98 4.48
CA SER A 139 13.02 -12.25 5.73
C SER A 139 12.20 -10.99 5.43
N PHE A 140 12.61 -10.18 4.45
CA PHE A 140 11.88 -8.98 4.06
C PHE A 140 10.53 -9.32 3.43
N TRP A 141 10.46 -10.34 2.59
CA TRP A 141 9.21 -10.83 1.99
C TRP A 141 8.21 -11.27 3.08
N LEU A 142 8.65 -12.07 4.05
CA LEU A 142 7.80 -12.52 5.15
C LEU A 142 7.30 -11.35 6.00
N ALA A 143 8.16 -10.35 6.24
CA ALA A 143 7.77 -9.15 6.96
C ALA A 143 6.69 -8.33 6.24
N LEU A 144 6.82 -8.16 4.92
CA LEU A 144 5.79 -7.51 4.09
C LEU A 144 4.47 -8.30 4.12
N CYS A 145 4.56 -9.63 4.10
CA CYS A 145 3.40 -10.51 4.18
C CYS A 145 2.65 -10.35 5.51
N LEU A 146 3.35 -10.49 6.64
CA LEU A 146 2.76 -10.37 7.98
C LEU A 146 2.23 -8.95 8.25
N THR A 147 2.94 -7.92 7.79
CA THR A 147 2.49 -6.53 7.92
C THR A 147 1.15 -6.32 7.19
N MET A 148 0.98 -6.92 6.02
CA MET A 148 -0.26 -6.80 5.24
C MET A 148 -1.49 -7.41 5.95
N PHE A 149 -1.33 -8.51 6.70
CA PHE A 149 -2.42 -9.13 7.45
C PHE A 149 -3.07 -8.18 8.47
N GLY A 150 -2.28 -7.35 9.14
CA GLY A 150 -2.81 -6.38 10.09
C GLY A 150 -3.23 -5.06 9.42
N TYR A 151 -2.56 -4.66 8.33
CA TYR A 151 -2.71 -3.34 7.74
C TYR A 151 -4.11 -3.06 7.17
N MET A 152 -4.75 -4.06 6.56
CA MET A 152 -6.08 -3.90 5.94
C MET A 152 -7.22 -3.77 6.96
N ASN A 153 -7.05 -4.28 8.17
CA ASN A 153 -8.15 -4.40 9.12
C ASN A 153 -8.71 -3.03 9.54
N PRO A 154 -7.89 -2.03 9.90
CA PRO A 154 -8.40 -0.69 10.19
C PRO A 154 -9.15 -0.06 9.01
N PHE A 155 -8.72 -0.28 7.77
CA PHE A 155 -9.41 0.26 6.58
C PHE A 155 -10.82 -0.33 6.42
N MET A 156 -10.99 -1.62 6.67
CA MET A 156 -12.26 -2.32 6.52
C MET A 156 -13.20 -2.10 7.71
N PHE A 157 -12.67 -2.25 8.92
CA PHE A 157 -13.48 -2.38 10.13
C PHE A 157 -13.75 -1.07 10.87
N THR A 158 -13.00 0.02 10.61
CA THR A 158 -13.23 1.30 11.32
C THR A 158 -14.63 1.86 11.08
N SER A 159 -15.14 1.77 9.84
CA SER A 159 -16.51 2.24 9.55
C SER A 159 -17.58 1.35 10.19
N VAL A 160 -17.33 0.05 10.29
CA VAL A 160 -18.24 -0.92 10.94
C VAL A 160 -18.27 -0.66 12.44
N TYR A 161 -17.11 -0.50 13.07
CA TYR A 161 -16.98 -0.13 14.47
C TYR A 161 -17.72 1.17 14.78
N ALA A 162 -17.49 2.22 13.98
CA ALA A 162 -18.14 3.52 14.17
C ALA A 162 -19.67 3.41 14.11
N ARG A 163 -20.23 2.55 13.27
CA ARG A 163 -21.69 2.33 13.19
C ARG A 163 -22.25 1.55 14.37
N GLU A 164 -21.49 0.60 14.92
CA GLU A 164 -21.97 -0.28 15.99
C GLU A 164 -21.81 0.30 17.39
N LYS A 165 -20.69 0.96 17.65
CA LYS A 165 -20.37 1.46 18.99
C LYS A 165 -20.77 2.91 19.23
N LEU A 166 -21.06 3.67 18.17
CA LEU A 166 -21.51 5.06 18.28
C LEU A 166 -22.92 5.26 17.67
N PRO A 167 -23.97 4.71 18.30
CA PRO A 167 -25.36 4.86 17.84
C PRO A 167 -25.88 6.31 17.89
N SER A 168 -25.16 7.21 18.57
CA SER A 168 -25.47 8.65 18.64
C SER A 168 -25.12 9.42 17.36
N LEU A 169 -24.49 8.79 16.37
CA LEU A 169 -24.12 9.43 15.11
C LEU A 169 -25.36 9.65 14.22
N PRO A 170 -25.76 10.91 13.93
CA PRO A 170 -27.00 11.18 13.21
C PRO A 170 -26.98 10.82 11.73
N SER A 171 -25.80 10.59 11.12
CA SER A 171 -25.68 10.42 9.68
C SER A 171 -24.65 9.37 9.24
N PRO A 172 -24.94 8.58 8.18
CA PRO A 172 -24.00 7.63 7.59
C PRO A 172 -22.67 8.25 7.13
N ARG A 173 -22.67 9.56 6.81
CA ARG A 173 -21.48 10.32 6.39
C ARG A 173 -20.45 10.44 7.51
N LEU A 174 -20.89 10.58 8.76
CA LEU A 174 -19.98 10.68 9.91
C LEU A 174 -19.28 9.35 10.21
N ALA A 175 -19.92 8.21 9.90
CA ALA A 175 -19.28 6.90 10.07
C ALA A 175 -18.16 6.62 9.05
N SER A 176 -18.19 7.26 7.87
CA SER A 176 -17.14 7.10 6.84
C SER A 176 -16.06 8.18 6.89
N LEU A 177 -16.29 9.27 7.62
CA LEU A 177 -15.34 10.37 7.78
C LEU A 177 -13.98 9.92 8.35
N PRO A 178 -13.90 9.00 9.33
CA PRO A 178 -12.63 8.46 9.82
C PRO A 178 -11.74 7.86 8.71
N ILE A 179 -12.33 7.13 7.76
CA ILE A 179 -11.60 6.55 6.61
C ILE A 179 -11.05 7.66 5.70
N SER A 180 -11.81 8.73 5.49
CA SER A 180 -11.35 9.87 4.70
C SER A 180 -10.16 10.55 5.37
N ILE A 181 -10.25 10.80 6.69
CA ILE A 181 -9.14 11.34 7.49
C ILE A 181 -7.91 10.43 7.39
N MET A 182 -8.10 9.11 7.51
CA MET A 182 -7.02 8.14 7.42
C MET A 182 -6.30 8.19 6.08
N ASN A 183 -7.02 8.36 4.97
CA ASN A 183 -6.43 8.51 3.64
C ASN A 183 -5.69 9.86 3.46
N PHE A 184 -6.24 10.96 3.98
CA PHE A 184 -5.53 12.26 3.95
C PHE A 184 -4.26 12.23 4.81
N ALA A 185 -4.36 11.71 6.03
CA ALA A 185 -3.23 11.47 6.92
C ALA A 185 -2.19 10.56 6.25
N SER A 186 -2.61 9.54 5.49
CA SER A 186 -1.73 8.69 4.71
C SER A 186 -0.93 9.43 3.65
N ALA A 187 -1.53 10.37 2.95
CA ALA A 187 -0.81 11.16 1.94
C ALA A 187 0.32 11.98 2.59
N ILE A 188 0.03 12.62 3.72
CA ILE A 188 1.00 13.39 4.50
C ILE A 188 2.09 12.46 5.03
N GLY A 189 1.69 11.34 5.66
CA GLY A 189 2.59 10.35 6.24
C GLY A 189 3.56 9.77 5.22
N ARG A 190 3.09 9.38 4.03
CA ARG A 190 3.95 8.83 2.97
C ARG A 190 5.02 9.83 2.53
N THR A 191 4.67 11.10 2.45
CA THR A 191 5.60 12.18 2.06
C THR A 191 6.63 12.45 3.17
N THR A 192 6.18 12.59 4.42
CA THR A 192 7.06 12.90 5.57
C THR A 192 7.98 11.72 5.92
N VAL A 193 7.46 10.50 5.86
CA VAL A 193 8.25 9.27 6.03
C VAL A 193 9.25 9.13 4.89
N GLY A 194 8.84 9.37 3.64
CA GLY A 194 9.76 9.33 2.49
C GLY A 194 10.94 10.27 2.68
N LEU A 195 10.68 11.53 3.07
CA LEU A 195 11.71 12.52 3.37
C LEU A 195 12.62 12.11 4.53
N SER A 196 12.02 11.58 5.60
CA SER A 196 12.76 11.16 6.80
C SER A 196 13.63 9.93 6.52
N ALA A 197 13.11 9.00 5.71
CA ALA A 197 13.78 7.77 5.31
C ALA A 197 15.04 8.02 4.48
N ASP A 198 15.06 9.09 3.67
CA ASP A 198 16.27 9.53 2.97
C ASP A 198 17.42 9.91 3.92
N ARG A 199 17.12 10.26 5.19
CA ARG A 199 18.14 10.62 6.21
C ARG A 199 18.47 9.47 7.18
N ILE A 200 17.45 8.76 7.65
CA ILE A 200 17.62 7.72 8.68
C ILE A 200 17.86 6.32 8.09
N GLY A 201 17.71 6.17 6.77
CA GLY A 201 17.76 4.90 6.04
C GLY A 201 16.38 4.26 5.87
N PHE A 202 16.12 3.68 4.69
CA PHE A 202 14.79 3.16 4.35
C PHE A 202 14.33 1.99 5.23
N LEU A 203 15.25 1.10 5.63
CA LEU A 203 14.90 -0.02 6.49
C LEU A 203 14.58 0.44 7.92
N ASN A 204 15.32 1.41 8.46
CA ASN A 204 15.05 2.00 9.77
C ASN A 204 13.69 2.73 9.77
N ALA A 205 13.39 3.47 8.69
CA ALA A 205 12.08 4.09 8.52
C ALA A 205 10.95 3.07 8.43
N PHE A 206 11.18 1.94 7.76
CA PHE A 206 10.19 0.85 7.70
C PHE A 206 9.91 0.27 9.09
N ILE A 207 10.97 -0.08 9.83
CA ILE A 207 10.83 -0.60 11.21
C ILE A 207 10.07 0.40 12.08
N LEU A 208 10.49 1.68 12.06
CA LEU A 208 9.87 2.72 12.89
C LEU A 208 8.39 2.93 12.55
N THR A 209 8.03 3.03 11.26
CA THR A 209 6.65 3.29 10.86
C THR A 209 5.72 2.12 11.13
N VAL A 210 6.16 0.87 10.88
CA VAL A 210 5.38 -0.33 11.17
C VAL A 210 5.28 -0.57 12.68
N SER A 211 6.32 -0.27 13.46
CA SER A 211 6.24 -0.34 14.92
C SER A 211 5.24 0.68 15.48
N ILE A 212 5.25 1.93 14.99
CA ILE A 212 4.27 2.94 15.44
C ILE A 212 2.85 2.54 15.02
N SER A 213 2.65 2.01 13.80
CA SER A 213 1.33 1.54 13.38
C SER A 213 0.81 0.37 14.21
N ALA A 214 1.69 -0.59 14.54
CA ALA A 214 1.38 -1.71 15.42
C ALA A 214 0.98 -1.24 16.83
N ILE A 215 1.76 -0.33 17.43
CA ILE A 215 1.45 0.25 18.74
C ILE A 215 0.16 1.06 18.69
N SER A 216 -0.08 1.83 17.63
CA SER A 216 -1.33 2.58 17.46
C SER A 216 -2.54 1.64 17.44
N GLN A 217 -2.44 0.47 16.82
CA GLN A 217 -3.52 -0.53 16.84
C GLN A 217 -3.68 -1.21 18.19
N ALA A 218 -2.58 -1.58 18.85
CA ALA A 218 -2.63 -2.30 20.12
C ALA A 218 -3.01 -1.39 21.31
N VAL A 219 -2.66 -0.10 21.26
CA VAL A 219 -2.78 0.84 22.39
C VAL A 219 -3.82 1.92 22.08
N VAL A 220 -3.60 2.73 21.05
CA VAL A 220 -4.45 3.92 20.79
C VAL A 220 -5.89 3.51 20.51
N TRP A 221 -6.11 2.39 19.79
CA TRP A 221 -7.46 1.85 19.61
C TRP A 221 -8.11 1.52 20.96
N ASN A 222 -7.42 0.75 21.80
CA ASN A 222 -7.98 0.22 23.04
C ASN A 222 -8.23 1.29 24.11
N LEU A 223 -7.52 2.41 24.07
CA LEU A 223 -7.66 3.48 25.05
C LEU A 223 -8.62 4.60 24.62
N ALA A 224 -8.72 4.90 23.32
CA ALA A 224 -9.37 6.13 22.87
C ALA A 224 -10.72 5.90 22.16
N THR A 225 -11.00 4.71 21.64
CA THR A 225 -12.08 4.53 20.65
C THR A 225 -13.50 4.47 21.20
N ASP A 226 -13.67 4.52 22.52
CA ASP A 226 -14.99 4.64 23.15
C ASP A 226 -15.69 5.99 22.84
N THR A 227 -14.96 6.95 22.26
CA THR A 227 -15.48 8.25 21.81
C THR A 227 -15.23 8.47 20.32
N TYR A 228 -16.10 9.25 19.67
CA TYR A 228 -15.96 9.61 18.25
C TYR A 228 -14.63 10.32 17.98
N THR A 229 -14.25 11.22 18.89
CA THR A 229 -12.98 11.96 18.83
C THR A 229 -11.79 11.01 18.86
N GLY A 230 -11.83 9.95 19.67
CA GLY A 230 -10.75 8.98 19.72
C GLY A 230 -10.68 8.09 18.48
N VAL A 231 -11.81 7.74 17.85
CA VAL A 231 -11.82 7.08 16.53
C VAL A 231 -11.19 7.96 15.45
N ILE A 232 -11.47 9.27 15.48
CA ILE A 232 -10.82 10.25 14.59
C ILE A 232 -9.32 10.34 14.87
N ALA A 233 -8.92 10.45 16.14
CA ALA A 233 -7.51 10.54 16.52
C ALA A 233 -6.73 9.29 16.11
N TYR A 234 -7.30 8.10 16.34
CA TYR A 234 -6.76 6.84 15.86
C TYR A 234 -6.58 6.83 14.35
N SER A 235 -7.60 7.26 13.60
CA SER A 235 -7.56 7.28 12.14
C SER A 235 -6.46 8.22 11.62
N ALA A 236 -6.23 9.34 12.29
CA ALA A 236 -5.13 10.25 11.97
C ALA A 236 -3.75 9.61 12.24
N VAL A 237 -3.53 9.03 13.43
CA VAL A 237 -2.25 8.42 13.80
C VAL A 237 -1.92 7.19 12.93
N PHE A 238 -2.89 6.29 12.78
CA PHE A 238 -2.72 5.11 11.94
C PHE A 238 -2.58 5.51 10.47
N GLY A 239 -3.35 6.49 9.99
CA GLY A 239 -3.20 7.04 8.65
C GLY A 239 -1.80 7.59 8.39
N LEU A 240 -1.20 8.33 9.32
CA LEU A 240 0.15 8.89 9.17
C LEU A 240 1.28 7.84 9.10
N THR A 241 1.06 6.62 9.58
CA THR A 241 2.15 5.64 9.81
C THR A 241 1.90 4.29 9.15
N GLY A 242 0.72 3.71 9.31
CA GLY A 242 0.33 2.40 8.77
C GLY A 242 0.57 2.25 7.27
N PRO A 243 0.02 3.10 6.40
CA PRO A 243 0.16 2.96 4.94
C PRO A 243 1.52 3.38 4.37
N CYS A 244 2.46 3.81 5.20
CA CYS A 244 3.76 4.34 4.76
C CYS A 244 4.74 3.26 4.34
N TYR A 245 4.62 2.04 4.86
CA TYR A 245 5.53 0.94 4.51
C TYR A 245 5.51 0.61 3.02
N ILE A 246 4.35 0.75 2.35
CA ILE A 246 4.20 0.53 0.90
C ILE A 246 5.14 1.45 0.10
N SER A 247 5.33 2.68 0.58
CA SER A 247 6.21 3.66 -0.09
C SER A 247 7.70 3.32 0.06
N LEU A 248 8.05 2.50 1.06
CA LEU A 248 9.42 2.11 1.34
C LEU A 248 9.84 0.83 0.62
N ILE A 249 8.91 0.03 0.09
CA ILE A 249 9.21 -1.25 -0.59
C ILE A 249 10.23 -1.05 -1.72
N THR A 250 9.97 -0.11 -2.63
CA THR A 250 10.86 0.13 -3.78
C THR A 250 12.21 0.73 -3.36
N PRO A 251 12.28 1.80 -2.54
CA PRO A 251 13.55 2.29 -2.04
C PRO A 251 14.41 1.23 -1.32
N ILE A 252 13.80 0.36 -0.50
CA ILE A 252 14.49 -0.76 0.15
C ILE A 252 15.02 -1.73 -0.90
N ALA A 253 14.19 -2.10 -1.88
CA ALA A 253 14.59 -2.98 -2.98
C ALA A 253 15.80 -2.44 -3.75
N VAL A 254 15.82 -1.13 -4.04
CA VAL A 254 16.97 -0.48 -4.70
C VAL A 254 18.22 -0.52 -3.82
N THR A 255 18.09 -0.30 -2.51
CA THR A 255 19.26 -0.34 -1.62
C THR A 255 19.84 -1.75 -1.43
N LEU A 256 19.01 -2.79 -1.45
CA LEU A 256 19.46 -4.17 -1.25
C LEU A 256 20.02 -4.80 -2.53
N TYR A 257 19.39 -4.53 -3.69
CA TYR A 257 19.64 -5.28 -4.93
C TYR A 257 19.97 -4.39 -6.14
N GLY A 258 20.04 -3.07 -5.95
CA GLY A 258 20.30 -2.09 -7.00
C GLY A 258 19.08 -1.80 -7.88
N THR A 259 19.30 -1.03 -8.94
CA THR A 259 18.24 -0.57 -9.87
C THR A 259 17.98 -1.52 -11.04
N GLN A 260 18.79 -2.59 -11.18
CA GLN A 260 18.67 -3.54 -12.28
C GLN A 260 17.43 -4.42 -12.13
N SER A 261 16.55 -4.40 -13.13
CA SER A 261 15.25 -5.10 -13.12
C SER A 261 14.36 -4.69 -11.95
N LEU A 262 14.37 -3.40 -11.58
CA LEU A 262 13.67 -2.89 -10.40
C LEU A 262 12.16 -3.16 -10.44
N ALA A 263 11.50 -3.00 -11.60
CA ALA A 263 10.07 -3.27 -11.73
C ALA A 263 9.73 -4.75 -11.41
N THR A 264 10.55 -5.69 -11.87
CA THR A 264 10.41 -7.13 -11.58
C THR A 264 10.58 -7.40 -10.09
N LEU A 265 11.62 -6.83 -9.48
CA LEU A 265 11.91 -7.00 -8.05
C LEU A 265 10.81 -6.40 -7.16
N THR A 266 10.39 -5.17 -7.47
CA THR A 266 9.26 -4.52 -6.79
C THR A 266 7.98 -5.33 -6.95
N GLY A 267 7.73 -5.90 -8.14
CA GLY A 267 6.59 -6.79 -8.36
C GLY A 267 6.65 -8.03 -7.47
N LEU A 268 7.81 -8.70 -7.40
CA LEU A 268 8.01 -9.89 -6.57
C LEU A 268 7.87 -9.60 -5.07
N LEU A 269 8.33 -8.44 -4.62
CA LEU A 269 8.14 -7.99 -3.24
C LEU A 269 6.68 -7.62 -2.93
N ASN A 270 5.95 -7.02 -3.88
CA ASN A 270 4.52 -6.76 -3.71
C ASN A 270 3.69 -8.04 -3.69
N LEU A 271 4.14 -9.12 -4.32
CA LEU A 271 3.50 -10.44 -4.20
C LEU A 271 3.49 -10.94 -2.75
N ALA A 272 4.39 -10.46 -1.89
CA ALA A 272 4.34 -10.75 -0.46
C ALA A 272 3.04 -10.28 0.20
N SER A 273 2.40 -9.23 -0.31
CA SER A 273 1.14 -8.73 0.23
C SER A 273 -0.07 -9.59 -0.17
N LEU A 274 0.07 -10.54 -1.11
CA LEU A 274 -1.06 -11.33 -1.60
C LEU A 274 -1.74 -12.18 -0.50
N PRO A 275 -1.01 -12.95 0.34
CA PRO A 275 -1.65 -13.77 1.38
C PRO A 275 -2.37 -12.91 2.42
N GLY A 276 -1.73 -11.83 2.88
CA GLY A 276 -2.32 -10.92 3.86
C GLY A 276 -3.50 -10.12 3.30
N GLY A 277 -3.44 -9.71 2.04
CA GLY A 277 -4.55 -9.00 1.39
C GLY A 277 -5.78 -9.89 1.16
N LEU A 278 -5.58 -11.17 0.83
CA LEU A 278 -6.67 -12.12 0.57
C LEU A 278 -7.28 -12.68 1.86
N ALA A 279 -6.43 -13.11 2.80
CA ALA A 279 -6.87 -13.82 3.99
C ALA A 279 -7.01 -12.90 5.23
N GLY A 280 -6.38 -11.73 5.25
CA GLY A 280 -6.41 -10.80 6.39
C GLY A 280 -7.83 -10.41 6.82
N PRO A 281 -8.63 -9.75 5.95
CA PRO A 281 -9.98 -9.33 6.33
C PRO A 281 -10.94 -10.47 6.70
N PRO A 282 -10.95 -11.63 5.99
CA PRO A 282 -11.76 -12.78 6.41
C PRO A 282 -11.34 -13.36 7.77
N ILE A 283 -10.03 -13.51 8.04
CA ILE A 283 -9.54 -13.98 9.35
C ILE A 283 -9.91 -13.00 10.45
N ALA A 284 -9.76 -11.70 10.19
CA ALA A 284 -10.18 -10.63 11.08
C ALA A 284 -11.70 -10.70 11.38
N GLY A 285 -12.53 -10.98 10.37
CA GLY A 285 -13.97 -11.20 10.55
C GLY A 285 -14.28 -12.42 11.42
N LEU A 286 -13.64 -13.56 11.17
CA LEU A 286 -13.81 -14.79 11.97
C LEU A 286 -13.38 -14.59 13.43
N ILE A 287 -12.29 -13.86 13.68
CA ILE A 287 -11.86 -13.50 15.04
C ILE A 287 -12.92 -12.65 15.73
N LEU A 288 -13.48 -11.67 15.03
CA LEU A 288 -14.50 -10.79 15.58
C LEU A 288 -15.78 -11.57 15.92
N ASP A 289 -16.24 -12.45 15.02
CA ASP A 289 -17.44 -13.26 15.24
C ASP A 289 -17.24 -14.30 16.36
N GLY A 290 -16.09 -14.98 16.37
CA GLY A 290 -15.75 -15.99 17.38
C GLY A 290 -15.50 -15.42 18.78
N THR A 291 -15.29 -14.10 18.91
CA THR A 291 -15.07 -13.42 20.19
C THR A 291 -16.26 -12.60 20.65
N HIS A 292 -17.46 -12.87 20.13
CA HIS A 292 -18.68 -12.11 20.43
C HIS A 292 -18.55 -10.60 20.15
N ARG A 293 -17.92 -10.26 19.01
CA ARG A 293 -17.66 -8.88 18.56
C ARG A 293 -16.72 -8.10 19.49
N ASN A 294 -15.73 -8.76 20.07
CA ASN A 294 -14.72 -8.09 20.88
C ASN A 294 -13.67 -7.40 19.99
N TRP A 295 -13.87 -6.11 19.78
CA TRP A 295 -13.02 -5.24 18.98
C TRP A 295 -11.57 -5.12 19.51
N HIS A 296 -11.36 -5.28 20.82
CA HIS A 296 -10.01 -5.22 21.40
C HIS A 296 -9.13 -6.40 20.98
N ILE A 297 -9.74 -7.58 20.80
CA ILE A 297 -9.02 -8.78 20.35
C ILE A 297 -8.64 -8.63 18.88
N LEU A 298 -9.54 -8.10 18.05
CA LEU A 298 -9.30 -7.84 16.64
C LEU A 298 -8.11 -6.88 16.42
N THR A 299 -8.08 -5.78 17.18
CA THR A 299 -7.02 -4.77 17.06
C THR A 299 -5.71 -5.22 17.70
N GLY A 300 -5.79 -5.98 18.80
CA GLY A 300 -4.65 -6.68 19.37
C GLY A 300 -4.00 -7.64 18.37
N TYR A 301 -4.79 -8.47 17.69
CA TYR A 301 -4.33 -9.34 16.60
C TYR A 301 -3.65 -8.54 15.48
N SER A 302 -4.31 -7.48 15.00
CA SER A 302 -3.83 -6.66 13.88
C SER A 302 -2.52 -5.93 14.20
N GLY A 303 -2.37 -5.44 15.43
CA GLY A 303 -1.12 -4.84 15.92
C GLY A 303 -0.02 -5.88 16.12
N LEU A 304 -0.33 -7.02 16.75
CA LEU A 304 0.64 -8.08 17.02
C LEU A 304 1.22 -8.67 15.73
N ILE A 305 0.39 -8.97 14.73
CA ILE A 305 0.87 -9.55 13.47
C ILE A 305 1.76 -8.59 12.68
N GLN A 306 1.46 -7.28 12.71
CA GLN A 306 2.35 -6.26 12.15
C GLN A 306 3.69 -6.20 12.90
N PHE A 307 3.64 -6.26 14.24
CA PHE A 307 4.85 -6.26 15.05
C PHE A 307 5.71 -7.50 14.80
N THR A 308 5.10 -8.68 14.63
CA THR A 308 5.81 -9.91 14.21
C THR A 308 6.51 -9.71 12.86
N GLY A 309 5.88 -9.00 11.92
CA GLY A 309 6.53 -8.63 10.65
C GLY A 309 7.83 -7.84 10.86
N VAL A 310 7.84 -6.87 11.78
CA VAL A 310 9.06 -6.11 12.13
C VAL A 310 10.12 -7.03 12.74
N LEU A 311 9.74 -7.93 13.64
CA LEU A 311 10.67 -8.89 14.25
C LEU A 311 11.36 -9.77 13.20
N CYS A 312 10.63 -10.22 12.17
CA CYS A 312 11.21 -11.02 11.08
C CYS A 312 12.38 -10.32 10.37
N ILE A 313 12.35 -8.99 10.25
CA ILE A 313 13.46 -8.20 9.68
C ILE A 313 14.60 -8.05 10.68
N LEU A 314 14.29 -7.85 11.97
CA LEU A 314 15.29 -7.69 13.02
C LEU A 314 16.13 -8.95 13.26
N PHE A 315 15.59 -10.14 12.94
CA PHE A 315 16.29 -11.44 12.97
C PHE A 315 17.11 -11.77 11.71
N ALA A 316 17.20 -10.85 10.73
CA ALA A 316 18.19 -10.91 9.64
C ALA A 316 19.48 -10.07 9.85
N PRO A 317 19.97 -9.79 11.08
CA PRO A 317 20.88 -8.67 11.34
C PRO A 317 22.33 -8.93 10.88
N SER A 318 22.77 -10.17 10.68
CA SER A 318 24.18 -10.43 10.30
C SER A 318 24.51 -10.04 8.86
N ALA A 319 23.52 -9.95 7.96
CA ALA A 319 23.74 -9.62 6.55
C ALA A 319 23.25 -8.20 6.19
N ILE A 320 22.17 -7.72 6.82
CA ILE A 320 21.62 -6.36 6.61
C ILE A 320 22.54 -5.28 7.18
N GLN A 321 23.16 -5.51 8.35
CA GLN A 321 24.15 -4.58 8.91
C GLN A 321 25.42 -4.50 8.05
N LYS A 322 25.76 -5.59 7.33
CA LYS A 322 26.89 -5.66 6.41
C LYS A 322 26.60 -4.84 5.13
N ALA A 323 25.42 -5.02 4.52
CA ALA A 323 24.97 -4.23 3.38
C ALA A 323 24.86 -2.73 3.69
N THR A 324 24.38 -2.38 4.89
CA THR A 324 24.29 -0.97 5.33
C THR A 324 25.67 -0.34 5.56
N LYS A 325 26.67 -1.12 6.01
CA LYS A 325 28.07 -0.67 6.14
C LYS A 325 28.74 -0.49 4.78
N ASP A 326 28.48 -1.38 3.82
CA ASP A 326 29.09 -1.30 2.49
C ASP A 326 28.53 -0.13 1.67
N ILE A 327 27.25 0.23 1.84
CA ILE A 327 26.64 1.42 1.22
C ILE A 327 27.23 2.72 1.78
N ARG A 328 27.53 2.79 3.09
CA ARG A 328 28.24 3.95 3.67
C ARG A 328 29.64 4.12 3.07
N LYS A 329 30.33 3.03 2.70
CA LYS A 329 31.62 3.13 2.01
C LYS A 329 31.51 3.64 0.58
N ILE A 330 30.48 3.23 -0.17
CA ILE A 330 30.28 3.68 -1.55
C ILE A 330 29.92 5.18 -1.61
N ILE A 331 29.09 5.66 -0.68
CA ILE A 331 28.69 7.08 -0.62
C ILE A 331 29.86 7.99 -0.20
N ILE A 332 30.82 7.50 0.60
CA ILE A 332 32.02 8.26 0.98
C ILE A 332 33.05 8.35 -0.17
N ILE A 333 32.98 7.47 -1.17
CA ILE A 333 33.91 7.45 -2.30
C ILE A 333 33.43 8.39 -3.45
N GLU A 334 32.16 8.80 -3.48
CA GLU A 334 31.60 9.74 -4.47
C GLU A 334 31.45 11.20 -3.94
N LEU A 335 32.00 11.50 -2.77
CA LEU A 335 32.15 12.87 -2.22
C LEU A 335 33.60 13.31 -2.30
#